data_AF-A0A0W0VQD0-F1
#
_entry.id   AF-A0A0W0VQD0-F1
#
_cell.length_a   1.000
_cell.length_b   1.000
_cell.length_c   1.000
_cell.angle_alpha   90.00
_cell.angle_beta   90.00
_cell.angle_gamma   90.00
#
_symmetry.space_group_name_H-M   'P 1'
#
loop_
_entity.id
_entity.type
_entity.pdbx_description
1 polymer ?
#
loop_
_entity_poly.entity_id
_entity_poly.type
_entity_poly.pdbx_seq_one_letter_code
_entity_poly.pdbx_strand_id
1 'polypeptide(L)' 'MHKLINTMLLLLVLFPVYATEPSEEEIQSQQYDQEACVQKILNPCIEKCKHQDDIDCRQACQENAKNECRQAGE' A
#
# COMPACT_ATOMS: atom_id res chain seq x y z
N MET A 1 -10.91 -39.27 -18.03
CA MET A 1 -10.83 -37.80 -17.94
C MET A 1 -10.41 -37.30 -16.55
N HIS A 2 -11.02 -37.79 -15.45
CA HIS A 2 -10.59 -37.44 -14.07
C HIS A 2 -9.10 -37.69 -13.75
N LYS A 3 -8.51 -38.79 -14.26
CA LYS A 3 -7.08 -39.09 -14.03
C LYS A 3 -6.16 -38.04 -14.64
N LEU A 4 -6.48 -37.52 -15.83
CA LEU A 4 -5.70 -36.47 -16.50
C LEU A 4 -5.80 -35.12 -15.78
N ILE A 5 -6.99 -34.82 -15.23
CA ILE A 5 -7.23 -33.62 -14.42
C ILE A 5 -6.41 -33.67 -13.12
N ASN A 6 -6.36 -34.81 -12.44
CA ASN A 6 -5.54 -34.96 -11.23
C ASN A 6 -4.04 -34.84 -11.51
N THR A 7 -3.55 -35.38 -12.64
CA THR A 7 -2.14 -35.25 -13.01
C THR A 7 -1.77 -33.82 -13.36
N MET A 8 -2.67 -33.07 -14.00
CA MET A 8 -2.46 -31.66 -14.33
C MET A 8 -2.43 -30.76 -13.08
N LEU A 9 -3.28 -31.04 -12.09
CA LEU A 9 -3.29 -30.30 -10.83
C LEU A 9 -2.00 -30.50 -10.02
N LEU A 10 -1.45 -31.72 -10.04
CA LEU A 10 -0.20 -32.05 -9.33
C LEU A 10 1.02 -31.32 -9.90
N LEU A 11 1.04 -31.04 -11.21
CA LEU A 11 2.13 -30.33 -11.87
C LEU A 11 2.19 -28.85 -11.49
N LEU A 12 1.06 -28.22 -11.19
CA LEU A 12 0.99 -26.79 -10.83
C LEU A 12 1.65 -26.47 -9.48
N VAL A 13 1.71 -27.44 -8.56
CA VAL A 13 2.25 -27.25 -7.19
C VAL A 13 3.77 -27.35 -7.13
N LEU A 14 4.41 -27.87 -8.19
CA LEU A 14 5.86 -28.12 -8.22
C LEU A 14 6.69 -26.94 -8.72
N PHE A 15 6.05 -25.86 -9.16
CA PHE A 15 6.76 -24.65 -9.61
C PHE A 15 7.09 -23.78 -8.40
N PRO A 16 8.38 -23.63 -8.03
CA PRO A 16 8.76 -22.66 -7.01
C PRO A 16 8.44 -21.25 -7.53
N VAL A 17 7.54 -20.55 -6.83
CA VAL A 17 7.35 -19.12 -7.02
C VAL A 17 8.53 -18.44 -6.33
N TYR A 18 9.48 -17.94 -7.12
CA TYR A 18 10.55 -17.10 -6.60
C TYR A 18 10.02 -15.68 -6.44
N ALA A 19 9.97 -15.20 -5.20
CA ALA A 19 9.82 -13.78 -4.93
C ALA A 19 11.17 -13.12 -5.22
N THR A 20 11.23 -12.32 -6.29
CA THR A 20 12.39 -11.47 -6.57
C THR A 20 12.40 -10.32 -5.56
N GLU A 21 13.57 -10.01 -5.01
CA GLU A 21 13.72 -8.81 -4.18
C GLU A 21 13.48 -7.56 -5.04
N PRO A 22 12.71 -6.57 -4.57
CA PRO A 22 12.51 -5.34 -5.32
C PRO A 22 13.85 -4.63 -5.52
N SER A 23 14.06 -4.13 -6.73
CA SER A 23 15.19 -3.27 -7.04
C SER A 23 15.14 -1.96 -6.24
N GLU A 24 16.28 -1.28 -6.12
CA GLU A 24 16.34 0.04 -5.46
C GLU A 24 15.40 1.06 -6.13
N GLU A 25 15.26 0.99 -7.46
CA GLU A 25 14.32 1.83 -8.22
C GLU A 25 12.86 1.57 -7.83
N GLU A 26 12.48 0.30 -7.66
CA GLU A 26 11.13 -0.09 -7.22
C GLU A 26 10.85 0.26 -5.76
N ILE A 27 11.87 0.21 -4.90
CA ILE A 27 11.77 0.69 -3.51
C ILE A 27 11.57 2.20 -3.49
N GLN A 28 12.33 2.95 -4.29
CA GLN A 28 12.23 4.40 -4.36
C GLN A 28 10.88 4.85 -4.96
N SER A 29 10.38 4.15 -5.98
CA SER A 29 9.05 4.41 -6.54
C SER A 29 7.97 4.24 -5.49
N GLN A 30 7.99 3.14 -4.72
CA GLN A 30 7.02 2.91 -3.64
C GLN A 30 7.08 3.99 -2.56
N GLN A 31 8.27 4.45 -2.17
CA GLN A 31 8.40 5.56 -1.22
C GLN A 31 7.76 6.85 -1.75
N TYR A 32 7.96 7.15 -3.04
CA TYR A 32 7.34 8.31 -3.68
C TYR A 32 5.81 8.19 -3.73
N ASP A 33 5.30 7.01 -4.09
CA ASP A 33 3.87 6.73 -4.17
C ASP A 33 3.21 6.84 -2.78
N GLN A 34 3.88 6.31 -1.74
CA GLN A 34 3.46 6.43 -0.36
C GLN A 34 3.41 7.90 0.12
N GLU A 35 4.46 8.68 -0.15
CA GLU A 35 4.49 10.12 0.18
C GLU A 35 3.39 10.89 -0.56
N ALA A 36 3.21 10.61 -1.85
CA ALA A 36 2.17 11.22 -2.67
C ALA A 36 0.75 10.88 -2.15
N CYS A 37 0.52 9.62 -1.77
CA CYS A 37 -0.73 9.18 -1.14
C CYS A 37 -0.98 9.95 0.17
N VAL A 38 0.03 10.04 1.05
CA VAL A 38 -0.10 10.76 2.32
C VAL A 38 -0.46 12.22 2.09
N GLN A 39 0.23 12.91 1.18
CA GLN A 39 -0.05 14.32 0.88
C GLN A 39 -1.45 14.52 0.27
N LYS A 40 -1.90 13.60 -0.58
CA LYS A 40 -3.23 13.65 -1.20
C LYS A 40 -4.35 13.59 -0.17
N ILE A 41 -4.19 12.81 0.89
CA ILE A 41 -5.18 12.68 1.98
C ILE A 41 -5.01 13.81 3.00
N LEU A 42 -3.77 14.15 3.33
CA LEU A 42 -3.43 15.13 4.36
C LEU A 42 -3.92 16.54 4.01
N ASN A 43 -3.70 16.99 2.78
CA ASN A 43 -4.07 18.35 2.34
C ASN A 43 -5.55 18.69 2.58
N PRO A 44 -6.54 17.93 2.06
CA PRO A 44 -7.94 18.23 2.31
C PRO A 44 -8.35 18.05 3.78
N CYS A 45 -7.61 17.24 4.56
CA CYS A 45 -7.86 17.08 5.99
C CYS A 45 -7.43 18.33 6.77
N ILE A 46 -6.21 18.83 6.54
CA ILE A 46 -5.67 20.03 7.22
C ILE A 46 -6.49 21.27 6.86
N GLU A 47 -6.99 21.41 5.63
CA GLU A 47 -7.87 22.53 5.26
C GLU A 47 -9.12 22.59 6.14
N LYS A 48 -9.63 21.45 6.61
CA LYS A 48 -10.77 21.39 7.55
C LYS A 48 -10.37 21.79 8.97
N CYS A 49 -9.11 21.56 9.35
CA CYS A 49 -8.57 21.95 10.66
C CYS A 49 -8.26 23.46 10.77
N LYS A 50 -8.06 24.17 9.64
CA LYS A 50 -7.69 25.61 9.64
C LYS A 50 -8.70 26.51 10.35
N HIS A 51 -9.97 26.11 10.43
CA HIS A 51 -10.98 26.89 11.15
C HIS A 51 -10.89 26.77 12.67
N GLN A 52 -10.08 25.86 13.21
CA GLN A 52 -10.01 25.60 14.66
C GLN A 52 -8.60 25.77 15.26
N ASP A 53 -7.59 26.11 14.45
CA ASP A 53 -6.16 26.11 14.82
C ASP A 53 -5.73 24.91 15.68
N ASP A 54 -6.40 23.79 15.44
CA ASP A 54 -6.41 22.64 16.31
C ASP A 54 -5.22 21.73 15.96
N ILE A 55 -4.23 21.71 16.86
CA ILE A 55 -3.03 20.88 16.75
C ILE A 55 -3.40 19.40 16.76
N ASP A 56 -4.40 19.01 17.55
CA ASP A 56 -4.84 17.61 17.67
C ASP A 56 -5.52 17.16 16.37
N CYS A 57 -6.30 18.04 15.74
CA CYS A 57 -6.88 17.81 14.41
C CYS A 57 -5.80 17.57 13.36
N ARG A 58 -4.75 18.41 13.32
CA ARG A 58 -3.64 18.24 12.35
C ARG A 58 -2.86 16.94 12.60
N GLN A 59 -2.63 16.58 13.86
CA GLN A 59 -1.95 15.33 14.20
C GLN A 59 -2.79 14.11 13.81
N ALA A 60 -4.09 14.11 14.12
CA ALA A 60 -5.00 13.04 13.73
C ALA A 60 -5.09 12.89 12.20
N CYS A 61 -5.10 14.00 11.45
CA CYS A 61 -5.03 13.97 9.99
C CYS A 61 -3.77 13.26 9.49
N GLN A 62 -2.61 13.56 10.10
CA GLN A 62 -1.34 12.97 9.70
C GLN A 62 -1.26 11.47 10.04
N GLU A 63 -1.76 11.06 11.20
CA GLU A 63 -1.81 9.65 11.60
C GLU A 63 -2.77 8.84 10.72
N ASN A 64 -3.95 9.39 10.43
CA ASN A 64 -4.92 8.74 9.56
C ASN A 64 -4.42 8.61 8.11
N ALA A 65 -3.84 9.68 7.54
CA ALA A 65 -3.29 9.62 6.19
C ALA A 65 -2.20 8.54 6.05
N LYS A 66 -1.29 8.45 7.02
CA LYS A 66 -0.27 7.38 7.07
C LYS A 66 -0.89 6.00 7.15
N ASN A 67 -1.89 5.82 8.01
CA ASN A 67 -2.51 4.52 8.21
C ASN A 67 -3.37 4.09 7.01
N GLU A 68 -4.02 5.02 6.32
CA GLU A 68 -4.78 4.73 5.10
C GLU A 68 -3.87 4.28 3.96
N CYS A 69 -2.78 5.02 3.67
CA CYS A 69 -1.84 4.64 2.61
C CYS A 69 -1.17 3.29 2.91
N ARG A 70 -0.75 3.06 4.16
CA ARG A 70 -0.20 1.77 4.59
C ARG A 70 -1.19 0.61 4.41
N GLN A 71 -2.48 0.84 4.65
CA GLN A 71 -3.53 -0.18 4.46
C GLN A 71 -3.87 -0.41 2.98
N ALA A 72 -3.72 0.61 2.14
CA ALA A 72 -3.91 0.52 0.70
C ALA A 72 -2.74 -0.22 0.00
N GLY A 73 -1.60 -0.36 0.68
CA GLY A 73 -0.40 -0.97 0.11
C GLY A 73 0.41 -0.03 -0.76
N GLU A 74 0.26 1.28 -0.54
CA GLU A 74 1.08 2.36 -1.12
C GLU A 74 2.36 2.55 -0.30
#